data_AF-A0A1G9FFK0-F1
#
_entry.id   AF-A0A1G9FFK0-F1
#
_cell.length_a   1.000
_cell.length_b   1.000
_cell.length_c   1.000
_cell.angle_alpha   90.00
_cell.angle_beta   90.00
_cell.angle_gamma   90.00
#
_symmetry.space_group_name_H-M   'P 1'
#
loop_
_entity.id
_entity.type
_entity.pdbx_description
1 polymer ?
#
loop_
_entity_poly.entity_id
_entity_poly.type
_entity_poly.pdbx_seq_one_letter_code
_entity_poly.pdbx_strand_id
1 'polypeptide(L)'
;MTETNTGPADAGRTFSRRAFGLGAAGGAGTLALFGANPAHAEEAANTDPAEYSVDVKAYGAVGDGVTDDSDAVRAAVAAALTGRRSGVVGKEVFFPPGDYRITKADTLMWSPTTGSADQVFGLRYRGCGPRVTNIRFDTAFTANADPTKNNLITAAVRLRYTYFEGMSFSSTNPANNFAYYWSVDSLAGTPAHPEYGYGQNQYFVYRDIEWKGTWNRVIGVDGDAEANNNSEHHFVLCSTDTASKYTDAFLTCGVTDPAGRKQQDQFLNYYVQSCNFALAGGDFFKFNRGGSINVYGGSWSMVGTAAARYFVLPYSADGDTTAARLNVNGVRFEPKKSADQRVIDCGWNRGTVTFTSCSDIAAIQEASAFYNTHRYSGEGGRIPIVRYQDCVLGGYHLVDAAGTSLQNGKMIYEGSRFHHSNTAVGTAGSTAFLRYASAPARYAFRDGWNTADAAG
;
A
#
# COMPACT_ATOMS: atom_id res chain seq x y z
N MET A 1 -38.27 -20.35 -47.25
CA MET A 1 -38.96 -21.25 -46.32
C MET A 1 -38.73 -22.68 -46.80
N THR A 2 -37.79 -23.37 -46.17
CA THR A 2 -37.61 -24.83 -46.24
C THR A 2 -36.96 -25.20 -44.92
N GLU A 3 -37.73 -25.81 -44.01
CA GLU A 3 -37.25 -26.35 -42.75
C GLU A 3 -37.07 -27.86 -42.88
N THR A 4 -35.95 -28.37 -42.38
CA THR A 4 -35.83 -29.75 -41.88
C THR A 4 -35.11 -29.70 -40.54
N ASN A 5 -35.76 -30.29 -39.54
CA ASN A 5 -35.40 -30.25 -38.12
C ASN A 5 -34.89 -31.63 -37.72
N THR A 6 -33.71 -31.71 -37.10
CA THR A 6 -33.07 -32.97 -36.67
C THR A 6 -32.91 -33.03 -35.15
N GLY A 7 -33.58 -34.02 -34.54
CA GLY A 7 -33.02 -35.03 -33.62
C GLY A 7 -32.49 -34.63 -32.21
N PRO A 8 -32.83 -35.38 -31.13
CA PRO A 8 -32.59 -34.95 -29.76
C PRO A 8 -31.35 -35.56 -29.07
N ALA A 9 -31.02 -34.97 -27.92
CA ALA A 9 -29.97 -35.30 -26.96
C ALA A 9 -30.45 -36.23 -25.83
N ASP A 10 -29.54 -36.99 -25.20
CA ASP A 10 -29.26 -36.94 -23.75
C ASP A 10 -28.01 -37.77 -23.34
N ALA A 11 -27.57 -37.55 -22.09
CA ALA A 11 -26.23 -37.64 -21.48
C ALA A 11 -25.72 -39.01 -20.94
N GLY A 12 -24.42 -39.04 -20.56
CA GLY A 12 -23.99 -39.64 -19.29
C GLY A 12 -22.73 -40.54 -19.21
N ARG A 13 -21.64 -40.00 -18.62
CA ARG A 13 -20.69 -40.60 -17.63
C ARG A 13 -19.57 -41.62 -18.00
N THR A 14 -18.32 -41.13 -17.85
CA THR A 14 -17.11 -41.62 -17.13
C THR A 14 -16.55 -43.08 -17.17
N PHE A 15 -15.24 -43.13 -17.48
CA PHE A 15 -14.12 -44.01 -17.08
C PHE A 15 -14.25 -45.55 -17.01
N SER A 16 -13.35 -46.27 -17.71
CA SER A 16 -12.25 -47.03 -17.07
C SER A 16 -11.37 -47.80 -18.08
N ARG A 17 -10.07 -47.82 -17.78
CA ARG A 17 -9.00 -48.62 -18.38
C ARG A 17 -9.34 -50.12 -18.39
N ARG A 18 -8.98 -50.83 -19.47
CA ARG A 18 -8.41 -52.19 -19.43
C ARG A 18 -7.70 -52.52 -20.74
N ALA A 19 -6.52 -53.10 -20.57
CA ALA A 19 -5.55 -53.44 -21.59
C ALA A 19 -6.07 -54.48 -22.59
N PHE A 20 -5.56 -54.41 -23.82
CA PHE A 20 -5.36 -55.60 -24.65
C PHE A 20 -4.10 -55.37 -25.49
N GLY A 21 -3.01 -56.00 -25.07
CA GLY A 21 -1.83 -56.21 -25.90
C GLY A 21 -1.97 -57.56 -26.61
N LEU A 22 -1.60 -57.58 -27.88
CA LEU A 22 -1.23 -58.73 -28.73
C LEU A 22 -1.06 -58.08 -30.13
N GLY A 23 0.08 -58.12 -30.80
CA GLY A 23 1.14 -59.11 -30.78
C GLY A 23 1.32 -59.59 -32.23
N ALA A 24 2.44 -59.16 -32.82
CA ALA A 24 3.16 -59.78 -33.94
C ALA A 24 2.55 -59.80 -35.37
N ALA A 25 3.33 -59.23 -36.30
CA ALA A 25 4.03 -59.96 -37.38
C ALA A 25 3.83 -59.39 -38.80
N GLY A 26 4.93 -58.90 -39.37
CA GLY A 26 5.37 -59.27 -40.72
C GLY A 26 5.00 -58.36 -41.89
N GLY A 27 6.01 -57.93 -42.65
CA GLY A 27 5.84 -57.57 -44.07
C GLY A 27 6.59 -56.31 -44.51
N ALA A 28 7.65 -56.51 -45.30
CA ALA A 28 8.55 -55.49 -45.83
C ALA A 28 7.95 -54.64 -46.97
N GLY A 29 8.49 -53.44 -47.19
CA GLY A 29 8.26 -52.67 -48.42
C GLY A 29 8.50 -51.17 -48.29
N THR A 30 9.76 -50.75 -48.41
CA THR A 30 10.24 -49.36 -48.51
C THR A 30 9.68 -48.58 -49.71
N LEU A 31 9.37 -47.28 -49.56
CA LEU A 31 9.71 -46.27 -50.60
C LEU A 31 9.81 -44.81 -50.08
N ALA A 32 11.06 -44.39 -49.96
CA ALA A 32 11.70 -43.10 -50.26
C ALA A 32 11.04 -41.71 -49.98
N LEU A 33 11.74 -40.97 -49.11
CA LEU A 33 12.30 -39.61 -49.26
C LEU A 33 11.45 -38.50 -49.88
N PHE A 34 11.19 -37.45 -49.09
CA PHE A 34 11.73 -36.12 -49.39
C PHE A 34 12.20 -35.44 -48.10
N GLY A 35 13.45 -35.01 -48.10
CA GLY A 35 14.05 -34.24 -47.03
C GLY A 35 13.42 -32.87 -46.93
N ALA A 36 12.95 -32.54 -45.72
CA ALA A 36 12.94 -31.19 -45.22
C ALA A 36 13.70 -31.26 -43.89
N ASN A 37 14.87 -30.62 -43.82
CA ASN A 37 15.44 -30.25 -42.54
C ASN A 37 14.42 -29.33 -41.85
N PRO A 38 13.88 -29.63 -40.66
CA PRO A 38 13.57 -28.54 -39.76
C PRO A 38 14.91 -28.17 -39.12
N ALA A 39 15.66 -27.28 -39.79
CA ALA A 39 16.60 -26.43 -39.09
C ALA A 39 15.81 -25.36 -38.31
N HIS A 40 14.97 -25.85 -37.40
CA HIS A 40 14.52 -25.13 -36.23
C HIS A 40 14.74 -26.14 -35.12
N ALA A 41 16.00 -26.23 -34.67
CA ALA A 41 16.22 -26.69 -33.32
C ALA A 41 15.25 -25.89 -32.45
N GLU A 42 14.35 -26.58 -31.76
CA GLU A 42 13.74 -26.00 -30.56
C GLU A 42 14.92 -25.58 -29.69
N GLU A 43 15.21 -24.28 -29.68
CA GLU A 43 16.01 -23.69 -28.63
C GLU A 43 15.19 -23.98 -27.37
N ALA A 44 15.56 -25.05 -26.66
CA ALA A 44 14.90 -25.43 -25.42
C ALA A 44 14.86 -24.16 -24.58
N ALA A 45 13.65 -23.67 -24.28
CA ALA A 45 13.49 -22.46 -23.51
C ALA A 45 14.40 -22.58 -22.28
N ASN A 46 15.43 -21.75 -22.23
CA ASN A 46 16.38 -21.83 -21.15
C ASN A 46 15.60 -21.49 -19.87
N THR A 47 15.56 -22.45 -18.95
CA THR A 47 14.82 -22.38 -17.68
C THR A 47 15.78 -22.26 -16.51
N ASP A 48 17.06 -22.03 -16.78
CA ASP A 48 18.07 -21.83 -15.74
C ASP A 48 17.69 -20.60 -14.90
N PRO A 49 17.39 -20.76 -13.60
CA PRO A 49 17.10 -19.63 -12.73
C PRO A 49 18.22 -18.58 -12.71
N ALA A 50 19.48 -18.98 -12.94
CA ALA A 50 20.61 -18.05 -13.01
C ALA A 50 20.57 -17.11 -14.23
N GLU A 51 19.83 -17.48 -15.28
CA GLU A 51 19.61 -16.59 -16.43
C GLU A 51 18.67 -15.44 -16.09
N TYR A 52 17.69 -15.68 -15.19
CA TYR A 52 16.63 -14.74 -14.84
C TYR A 52 16.80 -14.12 -13.44
N SER A 53 17.84 -14.47 -12.71
CA SER A 53 18.08 -14.01 -11.33
C SER A 53 19.51 -13.54 -11.13
N VAL A 54 19.67 -12.42 -10.44
CA VAL A 54 20.96 -11.89 -9.97
C VAL A 54 21.03 -12.08 -8.46
N ASP A 55 21.82 -13.06 -8.01
CA ASP A 55 22.06 -13.32 -6.58
C ASP A 55 23.03 -12.27 -6.01
N VAL A 56 22.62 -11.56 -4.96
CA VAL A 56 23.47 -10.54 -4.30
C VAL A 56 24.79 -11.11 -3.76
N LYS A 57 24.83 -12.40 -3.40
CA LYS A 57 26.05 -13.07 -2.92
C LYS A 57 27.09 -13.26 -4.03
N ALA A 58 26.66 -13.37 -5.29
CA ALA A 58 27.57 -13.39 -6.43
C ALA A 58 28.32 -12.05 -6.62
N TYR A 59 27.84 -10.98 -5.99
CA TYR A 59 28.45 -9.64 -5.99
C TYR A 59 29.15 -9.30 -4.67
N GLY A 60 29.30 -10.29 -3.77
CA GLY A 60 30.06 -10.15 -2.53
C GLY A 60 29.23 -9.81 -1.29
N ALA A 61 27.90 -9.86 -1.36
CA ALA A 61 27.07 -9.68 -0.16
C ALA A 61 27.24 -10.91 0.76
N VAL A 62 27.43 -10.67 2.05
CA VAL A 62 27.65 -11.72 3.06
C VAL A 62 26.34 -12.12 3.73
N GLY A 63 25.55 -11.13 4.16
CA GLY A 63 24.29 -11.37 4.86
C GLY A 63 24.45 -11.94 6.27
N ASP A 64 25.48 -11.51 7.00
CA ASP A 64 25.83 -11.95 8.36
C ASP A 64 25.37 -11.00 9.49
N GLY A 65 24.68 -9.91 9.13
CA GLY A 65 24.18 -8.87 10.04
C GLY A 65 25.22 -7.83 10.45
N VAL A 66 26.49 -8.00 10.09
CA VAL A 66 27.62 -7.19 10.53
C VAL A 66 28.31 -6.49 9.36
N THR A 67 28.62 -7.23 8.31
CA THR A 67 29.28 -6.74 7.09
C THR A 67 28.38 -5.73 6.38
N ASP A 68 28.94 -4.61 5.94
CA ASP A 68 28.19 -3.65 5.13
C ASP A 68 28.07 -4.16 3.68
N ASP A 69 26.86 -4.63 3.34
CA ASP A 69 26.55 -5.24 2.04
C ASP A 69 26.17 -4.20 0.97
N SER A 70 26.22 -2.89 1.28
CA SER A 70 25.69 -1.84 0.41
C SER A 70 26.26 -1.86 -1.02
N ASP A 71 27.58 -2.00 -1.17
CA ASP A 71 28.21 -1.98 -2.50
C ASP A 71 27.91 -3.24 -3.31
N ALA A 72 27.89 -4.41 -2.66
CA ALA A 72 27.56 -5.67 -3.30
C ALA A 72 26.11 -5.69 -3.79
N VAL A 73 25.17 -5.24 -2.95
CA VAL A 73 23.76 -5.14 -3.32
C VAL A 73 23.58 -4.14 -4.47
N ARG A 74 24.19 -2.96 -4.39
CA ARG A 74 24.12 -1.97 -5.47
C ARG A 74 24.68 -2.51 -6.79
N ALA A 75 25.76 -3.28 -6.74
CA ALA A 75 26.34 -3.92 -7.93
C ALA A 75 25.40 -4.99 -8.51
N ALA A 76 24.73 -5.78 -7.68
CA ALA A 76 23.71 -6.74 -8.13
C ALA A 76 22.50 -6.03 -8.76
N VAL A 77 22.02 -4.92 -8.19
CA VAL A 77 20.96 -4.10 -8.80
C VAL A 77 21.41 -3.59 -10.16
N ALA A 78 22.62 -3.00 -10.26
CA ALA A 78 23.16 -2.53 -11.53
C ALA A 78 23.23 -3.65 -12.57
N ALA A 79 23.64 -4.86 -12.17
CA ALA A 79 23.68 -6.03 -13.05
C ALA A 79 22.28 -6.47 -13.52
N ALA A 80 21.26 -6.45 -12.66
CA ALA A 80 19.88 -6.75 -13.07
C ALA A 80 19.34 -5.73 -14.09
N LEU A 81 19.83 -4.48 -14.03
CA LEU A 81 19.51 -3.43 -15.00
C LEU A 81 20.32 -3.55 -16.32
N THR A 82 21.30 -4.43 -16.44
CA THR A 82 22.01 -4.64 -17.72
C THR A 82 21.17 -5.45 -18.70
N GLY A 83 21.32 -5.16 -20.00
CA GLY A 83 20.61 -5.92 -21.05
C GLY A 83 19.09 -5.66 -21.14
N ARG A 84 18.57 -4.64 -20.42
CA ARG A 84 17.18 -4.18 -20.55
C ARG A 84 16.83 -3.88 -22.00
N ARG A 85 15.65 -4.32 -22.45
CA ARG A 85 15.10 -4.01 -23.78
C ARG A 85 13.93 -3.06 -23.62
N SER A 86 14.02 -1.86 -24.19
CA SER A 86 13.00 -0.81 -24.04
C SER A 86 12.65 -0.53 -22.57
N GLY A 87 13.66 -0.51 -21.69
CA GLY A 87 13.52 -0.30 -20.24
C GLY A 87 13.04 -1.51 -19.44
N VAL A 88 12.59 -2.59 -20.10
CA VAL A 88 12.10 -3.81 -19.43
C VAL A 88 13.26 -4.63 -18.87
N VAL A 89 13.18 -4.90 -17.58
CA VAL A 89 14.12 -5.74 -16.83
C VAL A 89 13.83 -7.21 -17.09
N GLY A 90 14.86 -7.96 -17.50
CA GLY A 90 14.76 -9.41 -17.72
C GLY A 90 15.21 -10.26 -16.54
N LYS A 91 15.77 -9.65 -15.49
CA LYS A 91 16.34 -10.35 -14.33
C LYS A 91 15.84 -9.77 -13.01
N GLU A 92 15.47 -10.63 -12.07
CA GLU A 92 15.19 -10.21 -10.69
C GLU A 92 16.47 -10.09 -9.86
N VAL A 93 16.43 -9.32 -8.78
CA VAL A 93 17.47 -9.28 -7.75
C VAL A 93 17.05 -10.21 -6.62
N PHE A 94 17.85 -11.26 -6.38
CA PHE A 94 17.56 -12.28 -5.39
C PHE A 94 18.45 -12.14 -4.15
N PHE A 95 17.81 -12.21 -2.99
CA PHE A 95 18.44 -12.21 -1.67
C PHE A 95 18.23 -13.59 -1.00
N PRO A 96 19.25 -14.46 -0.96
CA PRO A 96 19.21 -15.68 -0.15
C PRO A 96 18.93 -15.39 1.34
N PRO A 97 18.62 -16.42 2.16
CA PRO A 97 18.48 -16.24 3.61
C PRO A 97 19.72 -15.56 4.22
N GLY A 98 19.49 -14.62 5.13
CA GLY A 98 20.55 -13.85 5.77
C GLY A 98 20.09 -12.47 6.25
N ASP A 99 20.98 -11.83 7.01
CA ASP A 99 20.82 -10.49 7.56
C ASP A 99 21.74 -9.52 6.81
N TYR A 100 21.22 -8.78 5.84
CA TYR A 100 21.98 -7.85 5.02
C TYR A 100 21.99 -6.46 5.66
N ARG A 101 23.16 -6.02 6.12
CA ARG A 101 23.32 -4.69 6.72
C ARG A 101 23.68 -3.68 5.63
N ILE A 102 22.85 -2.65 5.49
CA ILE A 102 23.01 -1.60 4.47
C ILE A 102 23.23 -0.27 5.18
N THR A 103 24.33 0.42 4.90
CA THR A 103 24.66 1.72 5.52
C THR A 103 24.57 2.91 4.55
N LYS A 104 24.44 2.64 3.24
CA LYS A 104 24.45 3.67 2.20
C LYS A 104 23.05 3.94 1.64
N ALA A 105 22.76 5.21 1.40
CA ALA A 105 21.55 5.64 0.71
C ALA A 105 21.49 5.11 -0.72
N ASP A 106 20.28 5.03 -1.28
CA ASP A 106 20.00 4.67 -2.67
C ASP A 106 20.56 3.31 -3.12
N THR A 107 20.83 2.42 -2.15
CA THR A 107 21.44 1.10 -2.41
C THR A 107 20.53 0.21 -3.25
N LEU A 108 19.21 0.28 -3.04
CA LEU A 108 18.27 -0.50 -3.84
C LEU A 108 17.84 0.22 -5.11
N MET A 109 17.82 1.55 -5.15
CA MET A 109 17.62 2.28 -6.41
C MET A 109 18.01 3.75 -6.25
N TRP A 110 18.53 4.33 -7.32
CA TRP A 110 18.92 5.74 -7.44
C TRP A 110 18.20 6.40 -8.62
N SER A 111 18.16 7.73 -8.61
CA SER A 111 17.55 8.53 -9.68
C SER A 111 18.53 8.80 -10.83
N PRO A 112 18.06 8.95 -12.08
CA PRO A 112 18.93 9.40 -13.17
C PRO A 112 19.41 10.82 -12.91
N THR A 113 20.65 11.18 -13.26
CA THR A 113 21.20 12.54 -13.04
C THR A 113 21.62 13.22 -14.34
N THR A 114 21.17 12.69 -15.48
CA THR A 114 21.59 13.12 -16.82
C THR A 114 20.52 13.95 -17.54
N GLY A 115 19.42 14.30 -16.86
CA GLY A 115 18.28 15.00 -17.46
C GLY A 115 17.46 14.17 -18.46
N SER A 116 17.83 12.90 -18.69
CA SER A 116 17.08 11.96 -19.53
C SER A 116 16.40 10.92 -18.65
N ALA A 117 15.10 10.72 -18.87
CA ALA A 117 14.35 9.69 -18.18
C ALA A 117 14.94 8.30 -18.50
N ASP A 118 15.28 7.52 -17.48
CA ASP A 118 15.72 6.13 -17.61
C ASP A 118 14.69 5.23 -16.96
N GLN A 119 13.59 4.99 -17.68
CA GLN A 119 12.47 4.20 -17.17
C GLN A 119 12.86 2.73 -17.02
N VAL A 120 12.59 2.18 -15.84
CA VAL A 120 12.86 0.79 -15.45
C VAL A 120 11.51 0.09 -15.25
N PHE A 121 11.21 -0.89 -16.10
CA PHE A 121 9.96 -1.64 -16.03
C PHE A 121 10.21 -3.05 -15.48
N GLY A 122 9.39 -3.49 -14.52
CA GLY A 122 9.36 -4.91 -14.11
C GLY A 122 10.46 -5.32 -13.13
N LEU A 123 11.20 -4.38 -12.53
CA LEU A 123 12.24 -4.71 -11.57
C LEU A 123 11.65 -5.42 -10.34
N ARG A 124 12.24 -6.55 -9.96
CA ARG A 124 11.79 -7.37 -8.85
C ARG A 124 12.91 -7.61 -7.85
N TYR A 125 12.58 -7.47 -6.57
CA TYR A 125 13.40 -7.84 -5.42
C TYR A 125 12.74 -9.01 -4.72
N ARG A 126 13.42 -10.16 -4.67
CA ARG A 126 12.88 -11.39 -4.06
C ARG A 126 13.77 -11.88 -2.94
N GLY A 127 13.16 -12.19 -1.80
CA GLY A 127 13.79 -12.88 -0.67
C GLY A 127 13.18 -14.26 -0.42
N CYS A 128 13.44 -14.81 0.77
CA CYS A 128 12.99 -16.15 1.19
C CYS A 128 11.90 -16.13 2.29
N GLY A 129 11.29 -14.97 2.52
CA GLY A 129 10.21 -14.74 3.49
C GLY A 129 10.59 -13.71 4.57
N PRO A 130 9.60 -13.05 5.19
CA PRO A 130 9.81 -12.22 6.37
C PRO A 130 10.58 -12.96 7.47
N ARG A 131 11.53 -12.27 8.12
CA ARG A 131 12.45 -12.81 9.14
C ARG A 131 13.45 -13.86 8.66
N VAL A 132 13.38 -14.30 7.39
CA VAL A 132 14.36 -15.22 6.78
C VAL A 132 15.39 -14.45 5.95
N THR A 133 14.90 -13.51 5.13
CA THR A 133 15.72 -12.51 4.45
C THR A 133 15.46 -11.16 5.10
N ASN A 134 16.47 -10.57 5.73
CA ASN A 134 16.34 -9.30 6.43
C ASN A 134 17.28 -8.27 5.84
N ILE A 135 16.76 -7.11 5.44
CA ILE A 135 17.55 -5.95 5.05
C ILE A 135 17.46 -4.92 6.19
N ARG A 136 18.59 -4.66 6.84
CA ARG A 136 18.71 -3.69 7.93
C ARG A 136 19.35 -2.41 7.41
N PHE A 137 18.57 -1.35 7.31
CA PHE A 137 19.08 -0.02 6.94
C PHE A 137 19.67 0.66 8.17
N ASP A 138 20.97 0.48 8.35
CA ASP A 138 21.75 0.83 9.55
C ASP A 138 22.67 2.02 9.27
N THR A 139 22.08 3.20 9.23
CA THR A 139 22.77 4.45 8.88
C THR A 139 22.94 5.33 10.12
N ALA A 140 23.93 6.21 10.08
CA ALA A 140 24.12 7.29 11.04
C ALA A 140 23.51 8.62 10.55
N PHE A 141 22.52 8.58 9.66
CA PHE A 141 21.91 9.80 9.12
C PHE A 141 21.21 10.61 10.22
N THR A 142 21.29 11.93 10.10
CA THR A 142 20.49 12.88 10.88
C THR A 142 19.22 13.26 10.11
N ALA A 143 18.20 13.76 10.81
CA ALA A 143 16.98 14.25 10.18
C ALA A 143 17.30 15.26 9.06
N ASN A 144 16.57 15.17 7.94
CA ASN A 144 16.74 16.03 6.78
C ASN A 144 15.36 16.43 6.23
N ALA A 145 15.21 17.71 5.89
CA ALA A 145 13.97 18.23 5.33
C ALA A 145 13.82 17.95 3.82
N ASP A 146 14.92 17.70 3.12
CA ASP A 146 14.90 17.32 1.71
C ASP A 146 14.42 15.86 1.58
N PRO A 147 13.25 15.61 0.95
CA PRO A 147 12.67 14.27 0.87
C PRO A 147 13.47 13.31 -0.03
N THR A 148 14.42 13.81 -0.83
CA THR A 148 15.35 12.99 -1.62
C THR A 148 16.47 12.38 -0.77
N LYS A 149 16.59 12.75 0.51
CA LYS A 149 17.68 12.29 1.39
C LYS A 149 17.27 11.16 2.32
N ASN A 150 18.29 10.44 2.80
CA ASN A 150 18.18 9.35 3.77
C ASN A 150 17.31 8.18 3.31
N ASN A 151 17.11 7.99 2.01
CA ASN A 151 16.31 6.91 1.47
C ASN A 151 17.17 5.68 1.14
N LEU A 152 16.62 4.49 1.34
CA LEU A 152 17.16 3.26 0.75
C LEU A 152 16.90 3.20 -0.77
N ILE A 153 15.81 3.84 -1.20
CA ILE A 153 15.40 4.00 -2.61
C ILE A 153 15.03 5.46 -2.86
N THR A 154 15.74 6.13 -3.78
CA THR A 154 15.28 7.41 -4.36
C THR A 154 15.06 7.20 -5.85
N ALA A 155 13.80 7.19 -6.27
CA ALA A 155 13.42 6.97 -7.67
C ALA A 155 12.55 8.12 -8.18
N ALA A 156 13.20 9.11 -8.78
CA ALA A 156 12.56 10.15 -9.56
C ALA A 156 12.33 9.68 -10.99
N VAL A 157 11.10 9.76 -11.48
CA VAL A 157 10.68 9.49 -12.87
C VAL A 157 11.16 8.15 -13.46
N ARG A 158 11.35 7.13 -12.61
CA ARG A 158 12.16 5.95 -12.95
C ARG A 158 11.43 4.62 -12.92
N LEU A 159 10.80 4.29 -11.79
CA LEU A 159 10.35 2.92 -11.52
C LEU A 159 8.91 2.69 -11.97
N ARG A 160 8.72 1.66 -12.80
CA ARG A 160 7.41 1.23 -13.28
C ARG A 160 7.24 -0.27 -13.08
N TYR A 161 6.08 -0.71 -12.60
CA TYR A 161 5.81 -2.12 -12.35
C TYR A 161 6.88 -2.78 -11.48
N THR A 162 7.14 -2.22 -10.29
CA THR A 162 8.21 -2.70 -9.39
C THR A 162 7.64 -3.61 -8.30
N TYR A 163 8.36 -4.69 -7.99
CA TYR A 163 7.92 -5.74 -7.07
C TYR A 163 8.93 -5.96 -5.94
N PHE A 164 8.44 -6.05 -4.71
CA PHE A 164 9.20 -6.46 -3.52
C PHE A 164 8.49 -7.65 -2.88
N GLU A 165 9.19 -8.78 -2.73
CA GLU A 165 8.57 -10.04 -2.36
C GLU A 165 9.38 -10.81 -1.30
N GLY A 166 8.72 -11.21 -0.21
CA GLY A 166 9.23 -12.20 0.74
C GLY A 166 10.48 -11.77 1.50
N MET A 167 10.43 -10.65 2.23
CA MET A 167 11.57 -10.21 3.05
C MET A 167 11.14 -9.22 4.13
N SER A 168 12.02 -8.98 5.11
CA SER A 168 11.85 -7.92 6.09
C SER A 168 12.78 -6.73 5.80
N PHE A 169 12.26 -5.52 5.99
CA PHE A 169 13.06 -4.30 6.07
C PHE A 169 13.05 -3.78 7.51
N SER A 170 14.19 -3.37 8.03
CA SER A 170 14.29 -2.85 9.40
C SER A 170 15.17 -1.61 9.50
N SER A 171 14.81 -0.72 10.42
CA SER A 171 15.60 0.44 10.83
C SER A 171 15.45 0.66 12.34
N THR A 172 16.47 1.25 12.94
CA THR A 172 16.41 1.80 14.31
C THR A 172 16.59 3.31 14.34
N ASN A 173 16.87 3.93 13.19
CA ASN A 173 17.13 5.35 13.06
C ASN A 173 15.86 6.08 12.58
N PRO A 174 15.30 7.02 13.37
CA PRO A 174 14.13 7.81 12.99
C PRO A 174 14.39 8.80 11.85
N ALA A 175 15.61 8.91 11.32
CA ALA A 175 15.92 9.71 10.13
C ALA A 175 15.88 8.90 8.82
N ASN A 176 15.81 7.57 8.90
CA ASN A 176 15.82 6.70 7.72
C ASN A 176 14.47 6.66 7.02
N ASN A 177 14.53 6.64 5.70
CA ASN A 177 13.39 6.42 4.83
C ASN A 177 13.59 5.13 4.02
N PHE A 178 12.52 4.36 3.76
CA PHE A 178 12.64 3.22 2.84
C PHE A 178 12.64 3.69 1.38
N ALA A 179 11.63 4.44 0.93
CA ALA A 179 11.53 4.89 -0.44
C ALA A 179 10.98 6.31 -0.60
N TYR A 180 11.50 7.02 -1.60
CA TYR A 180 10.93 8.26 -2.14
C TYR A 180 10.73 8.14 -3.65
N TYR A 181 9.48 8.33 -4.08
CA TYR A 181 9.05 8.29 -5.48
C TYR A 181 8.57 9.67 -5.89
N TRP A 182 9.25 10.28 -6.86
CA TRP A 182 8.91 11.60 -7.38
C TRP A 182 8.62 11.56 -8.88
N SER A 183 7.53 12.17 -9.34
CA SER A 183 7.18 12.20 -10.77
C SER A 183 7.02 13.64 -11.29
N VAL A 184 7.16 13.82 -12.60
CA VAL A 184 6.86 15.08 -13.29
C VAL A 184 6.52 14.79 -14.75
N ASP A 185 5.39 15.28 -15.26
CA ASP A 185 4.93 14.94 -16.62
C ASP A 185 5.55 15.84 -17.71
N SER A 186 5.93 17.06 -17.33
CA SER A 186 6.45 18.09 -18.22
C SER A 186 7.55 18.88 -17.51
N LEU A 187 8.64 19.22 -18.23
CA LEU A 187 9.64 20.17 -17.73
C LEU A 187 9.26 21.62 -18.05
N ALA A 188 8.02 21.89 -18.47
CA ALA A 188 7.54 23.26 -18.63
C ALA A 188 7.43 23.94 -17.26
N GLY A 189 7.71 25.24 -17.21
CA GLY A 189 7.79 25.98 -15.96
C GLY A 189 9.13 25.78 -15.22
N THR A 190 9.08 25.70 -13.90
CA THR A 190 10.28 25.54 -13.03
C THR A 190 10.12 24.27 -12.19
N PRO A 191 10.50 23.09 -12.73
CA PRO A 191 10.37 21.83 -12.01
C PRO A 191 11.22 21.81 -10.73
N ALA A 192 10.84 21.00 -9.75
CA ALA A 192 11.62 20.85 -8.50
C ALA A 192 13.00 20.24 -8.75
N HIS A 193 13.05 19.24 -9.63
CA HIS A 193 14.26 18.46 -9.91
C HIS A 193 14.49 18.28 -11.42
N PRO A 194 14.82 19.36 -12.16
CA PRO A 194 15.08 19.28 -13.61
C PRO A 194 16.19 18.27 -13.95
N GLU A 195 17.12 18.01 -13.04
CA GLU A 195 18.23 17.08 -13.21
C GLU A 195 17.81 15.62 -13.44
N TYR A 196 16.59 15.25 -12.99
CA TYR A 196 16.06 13.90 -13.13
C TYR A 196 15.36 13.67 -14.49
N GLY A 197 15.11 14.74 -15.25
CA GLY A 197 14.28 14.67 -16.45
C GLY A 197 12.79 14.55 -16.11
N TYR A 198 11.96 14.16 -17.10
CA TYR A 198 10.52 14.00 -16.94
C TYR A 198 10.06 12.56 -17.10
N GLY A 199 8.98 12.20 -16.44
CA GLY A 199 8.40 10.88 -16.45
C GLY A 199 7.64 10.59 -15.17
N GLN A 200 7.29 9.33 -14.99
CA GLN A 200 6.40 8.95 -13.90
C GLN A 200 6.85 7.63 -13.30
N ASN A 201 6.74 7.56 -11.98
CA ASN A 201 6.69 6.28 -11.29
C ASN A 201 5.29 5.68 -11.42
N GLN A 202 5.18 4.36 -11.48
CA GLN A 202 3.87 3.71 -11.63
C GLN A 202 3.91 2.28 -11.10
N TYR A 203 2.84 1.85 -10.45
CA TYR A 203 2.57 0.45 -10.10
C TYR A 203 3.67 -0.22 -9.26
N PHE A 204 3.42 -0.28 -7.96
CA PHE A 204 4.29 -0.91 -6.97
C PHE A 204 3.54 -2.02 -6.25
N VAL A 205 4.18 -3.18 -6.13
CA VAL A 205 3.66 -4.31 -5.37
C VAL A 205 4.64 -4.67 -4.27
N TYR A 206 4.15 -4.64 -3.04
CA TYR A 206 4.82 -5.19 -1.87
C TYR A 206 4.02 -6.40 -1.43
N ARG A 207 4.61 -7.59 -1.55
CA ARG A 207 3.97 -8.86 -1.22
C ARG A 207 4.78 -9.58 -0.16
N ASP A 208 4.12 -9.97 0.94
CA ASP A 208 4.78 -10.72 2.01
C ASP A 208 6.04 -9.98 2.52
N ILE A 209 5.87 -8.68 2.79
CA ILE A 209 6.91 -7.81 3.32
C ILE A 209 6.61 -7.47 4.77
N GLU A 210 7.62 -7.49 5.63
CA GLU A 210 7.53 -6.96 6.99
C GLU A 210 8.43 -5.73 7.18
N TRP A 211 7.87 -4.60 7.63
CA TRP A 211 8.65 -3.44 8.05
C TRP A 211 8.76 -3.37 9.57
N LYS A 212 9.97 -3.23 10.09
CA LYS A 212 10.27 -3.33 11.52
C LYS A 212 10.94 -2.09 12.07
N GLY A 213 10.66 -1.79 13.33
CA GLY A 213 11.38 -0.78 14.09
C GLY A 213 11.07 0.67 13.69
N THR A 214 12.01 1.57 13.95
CA THR A 214 11.78 3.01 13.85
C THR A 214 12.28 3.59 12.52
N TRP A 215 11.43 4.36 11.87
CA TRP A 215 11.69 5.03 10.60
C TRP A 215 11.26 6.50 10.68
N ASN A 216 11.78 7.35 9.79
CA ASN A 216 11.11 8.60 9.50
C ASN A 216 9.82 8.32 8.74
N ARG A 217 9.97 7.69 7.57
CA ARG A 217 8.90 7.27 6.68
C ARG A 217 9.24 5.97 5.98
N VAL A 218 8.24 5.14 5.67
CA VAL A 218 8.50 3.98 4.80
C VAL A 218 8.42 4.40 3.34
N ILE A 219 7.29 4.92 2.86
CA ILE A 219 7.13 5.35 1.46
C ILE A 219 6.70 6.81 1.39
N GLY A 220 7.42 7.62 0.64
CA GLY A 220 7.00 8.96 0.22
C GLY A 220 6.66 8.99 -1.26
N VAL A 221 5.51 9.57 -1.61
CA VAL A 221 5.09 9.82 -3.00
C VAL A 221 4.88 11.31 -3.20
N ASP A 222 5.46 11.85 -4.27
CA ASP A 222 5.47 13.28 -4.55
C ASP A 222 5.57 13.55 -6.07
N GLY A 223 5.36 14.80 -6.47
CA GLY A 223 5.52 15.29 -7.83
C GLY A 223 5.21 16.78 -7.96
N ASP A 224 5.72 17.40 -9.03
CA ASP A 224 5.41 18.81 -9.35
C ASP A 224 3.91 19.03 -9.64
N ALA A 225 3.48 20.29 -9.78
CA ALA A 225 2.09 20.68 -10.07
C ALA A 225 1.46 19.90 -11.25
N GLU A 226 2.26 19.65 -12.29
CA GLU A 226 1.85 19.00 -13.53
C GLU A 226 2.11 17.49 -13.53
N ALA A 227 2.62 16.93 -12.43
CA ALA A 227 2.97 15.52 -12.38
C ALA A 227 1.75 14.62 -12.57
N ASN A 228 1.89 13.54 -13.33
CA ASN A 228 0.97 12.42 -13.19
C ASN A 228 1.67 11.33 -12.39
N ASN A 229 1.32 11.24 -11.11
CA ASN A 229 2.00 10.34 -10.18
C ASN A 229 1.69 8.87 -10.40
N ASN A 230 0.63 8.51 -11.17
CA ASN A 230 0.19 7.12 -11.41
C ASN A 230 0.37 6.23 -10.17
N SER A 231 -0.03 6.76 -9.02
CA SER A 231 0.39 6.32 -7.68
C SER A 231 -0.34 5.06 -7.23
N GLU A 232 -0.08 3.99 -7.95
CA GLU A 232 -0.62 2.65 -7.77
C GLU A 232 0.28 1.88 -6.81
N HIS A 233 -0.15 1.71 -5.57
CA HIS A 233 0.58 0.93 -4.57
C HIS A 233 -0.28 -0.20 -4.01
N HIS A 234 0.25 -1.42 -4.05
CA HIS A 234 -0.39 -2.64 -3.60
C HIS A 234 0.40 -3.25 -2.44
N PHE A 235 -0.21 -3.30 -1.27
CA PHE A 235 0.31 -4.00 -0.10
C PHE A 235 -0.49 -5.29 0.08
N VAL A 236 0.18 -6.44 -0.03
CA VAL A 236 -0.46 -7.75 -0.02
C VAL A 236 0.24 -8.63 1.00
N LEU A 237 -0.48 -9.14 2.00
CA LEU A 237 0.09 -9.98 3.06
C LEU A 237 1.26 -9.31 3.81
N CYS A 238 1.26 -7.98 3.88
CA CYS A 238 2.31 -7.23 4.54
C CYS A 238 2.08 -7.12 6.05
N SER A 239 3.15 -6.87 6.79
CA SER A 239 3.08 -6.66 8.24
C SER A 239 4.04 -5.61 8.76
N THR A 240 3.79 -5.17 9.99
CA THR A 240 4.72 -4.36 10.78
C THR A 240 4.87 -4.95 12.18
N ASP A 241 6.00 -4.69 12.84
CA ASP A 241 6.25 -5.22 14.18
C ASP A 241 5.79 -4.29 15.31
N THR A 242 5.80 -4.80 16.54
CA THR A 242 5.32 -4.05 17.71
C THR A 242 6.23 -2.89 18.12
N ALA A 243 7.39 -2.73 17.47
CA ALA A 243 8.30 -1.61 17.64
C ALA A 243 8.15 -0.57 16.51
N SER A 244 7.28 -0.82 15.52
CA SER A 244 7.10 0.06 14.37
C SER A 244 6.59 1.44 14.76
N LYS A 245 7.44 2.45 14.53
CA LYS A 245 7.17 3.85 14.87
C LYS A 245 7.67 4.77 13.76
N TYR A 246 6.89 5.81 13.45
CA TYR A 246 7.17 6.75 12.36
C TYR A 246 7.22 8.19 12.87
N THR A 247 8.23 8.97 12.48
CA THR A 247 8.25 10.42 12.79
C THR A 247 7.47 11.25 11.77
N ASP A 248 7.36 10.79 10.52
CA ASP A 248 6.40 11.29 9.52
C ASP A 248 5.21 10.33 9.39
N ALA A 249 5.31 9.27 8.58
CA ALA A 249 4.27 8.24 8.48
C ALA A 249 4.80 6.94 7.85
N PHE A 250 4.06 5.82 7.91
CA PHE A 250 4.38 4.66 7.08
C PHE A 250 4.35 5.02 5.58
N LEU A 251 3.24 5.55 5.09
CA LEU A 251 3.09 6.09 3.74
C LEU A 251 2.64 7.54 3.81
N THR A 252 3.39 8.44 3.16
CA THR A 252 3.00 9.84 2.98
C THR A 252 2.83 10.13 1.49
N CYS A 253 1.63 10.53 1.10
CA CYS A 253 1.33 11.03 -0.24
C CYS A 253 1.23 12.55 -0.20
N GLY A 254 2.00 13.21 -1.05
CA GLY A 254 2.19 14.65 -1.03
C GLY A 254 3.17 15.06 0.07
N VAL A 255 4.43 14.62 -0.04
CA VAL A 255 5.46 14.81 1.00
C VAL A 255 5.86 16.27 1.18
N THR A 256 6.09 16.99 0.08
CA THR A 256 6.53 18.39 0.10
C THR A 256 5.36 19.36 0.30
N ASP A 257 5.55 20.38 1.15
CA ASP A 257 4.55 21.40 1.48
C ASP A 257 4.31 22.40 0.32
N PRO A 258 3.05 22.71 -0.04
CA PRO A 258 2.67 23.67 -1.09
C PRO A 258 3.20 25.09 -1.00
N ALA A 259 3.67 25.56 0.16
CA ALA A 259 3.90 26.99 0.39
C ALA A 259 4.83 27.66 -0.64
N GLY A 260 5.67 26.90 -1.35
CA GLY A 260 6.52 27.39 -2.44
C GLY A 260 6.07 27.04 -3.86
N ARG A 261 5.36 25.93 -4.07
CA ARG A 261 4.97 25.41 -5.41
C ARG A 261 3.71 24.54 -5.28
N LYS A 262 2.75 24.71 -6.19
CA LYS A 262 1.59 23.82 -6.27
C LYS A 262 2.10 22.40 -6.57
N GLN A 263 1.70 21.43 -5.75
CA GLN A 263 2.01 20.01 -5.92
C GLN A 263 0.84 19.35 -6.62
N GLN A 264 1.06 18.26 -7.36
CA GLN A 264 -0.07 17.51 -7.89
C GLN A 264 -0.86 16.82 -6.75
N ASP A 265 -2.18 16.69 -6.94
CA ASP A 265 -3.11 16.05 -6.02
C ASP A 265 -3.71 14.72 -6.52
N GLN A 266 -3.39 14.29 -7.75
CA GLN A 266 -3.82 13.02 -8.34
C GLN A 266 -3.05 11.83 -7.71
N PHE A 267 -3.48 11.51 -6.49
CA PHE A 267 -3.12 10.30 -5.75
C PHE A 267 -4.25 9.27 -5.89
N LEU A 268 -4.08 8.27 -6.77
CA LEU A 268 -5.23 7.56 -7.33
C LEU A 268 -5.57 6.24 -6.65
N ASN A 269 -4.64 5.30 -6.53
CA ASN A 269 -5.03 3.90 -6.33
C ASN A 269 -4.15 3.18 -5.29
N TYR A 270 -4.68 3.00 -4.09
CA TYR A 270 -3.99 2.30 -3.01
C TYR A 270 -4.79 1.08 -2.61
N TYR A 271 -4.12 -0.07 -2.52
CA TYR A 271 -4.73 -1.34 -2.16
C TYR A 271 -3.97 -1.97 -1.01
N VAL A 272 -4.69 -2.31 0.06
CA VAL A 272 -4.14 -2.99 1.23
C VAL A 272 -4.96 -4.26 1.44
N GLN A 273 -4.33 -5.42 1.29
CA GLN A 273 -5.01 -6.71 1.24
C GLN A 273 -4.40 -7.68 2.24
N SER A 274 -5.22 -8.14 3.19
CA SER A 274 -4.84 -9.15 4.19
C SER A 274 -3.55 -8.80 4.95
N CYS A 275 -3.38 -7.52 5.30
CA CYS A 275 -2.19 -7.03 5.99
C CYS A 275 -2.41 -6.95 7.51
N ASN A 276 -1.36 -7.21 8.28
CA ASN A 276 -1.39 -7.20 9.74
C ASN A 276 -0.40 -6.16 10.28
N PHE A 277 -0.91 -5.01 10.69
CA PHE A 277 -0.06 -3.91 11.11
C PHE A 277 -0.08 -3.69 12.62
N ALA A 278 1.10 -3.63 13.22
CA ALA A 278 1.30 -3.06 14.54
C ALA A 278 1.85 -1.63 14.43
N LEU A 279 1.38 -0.73 15.30
CA LEU A 279 1.79 0.68 15.32
C LEU A 279 2.07 1.15 16.75
N ALA A 280 3.35 1.34 17.07
CA ALA A 280 3.81 1.82 18.37
C ALA A 280 3.79 3.35 18.51
N GLY A 281 3.69 4.09 17.40
CA GLY A 281 3.51 5.54 17.42
C GLY A 281 3.71 6.19 16.05
N GLY A 282 3.15 7.39 15.90
CA GLY A 282 3.16 8.15 14.65
C GLY A 282 1.98 7.82 13.73
N ASP A 283 2.07 8.30 12.51
CA ASP A 283 1.01 8.11 11.51
C ASP A 283 1.31 6.91 10.61
N PHE A 284 0.27 6.26 10.10
CA PHE A 284 0.44 5.14 9.19
C PHE A 284 0.22 5.58 7.73
N PHE A 285 -1.03 5.79 7.34
CA PHE A 285 -1.42 6.23 6.01
C PHE A 285 -1.79 7.71 6.02
N LYS A 286 -0.91 8.56 5.47
CA LYS A 286 -1.05 10.01 5.43
C LYS A 286 -1.23 10.49 3.99
N PHE A 287 -2.39 11.07 3.70
CA PHE A 287 -2.79 11.52 2.36
C PHE A 287 -3.06 13.02 2.33
N ASN A 288 -1.99 13.81 2.18
CA ASN A 288 -2.05 15.27 2.31
C ASN A 288 -2.87 15.96 1.20
N ARG A 289 -3.11 15.26 0.09
CA ARG A 289 -3.69 15.81 -1.14
C ARG A 289 -4.84 14.96 -1.70
N GLY A 290 -5.40 14.08 -0.89
CA GLY A 290 -6.38 13.11 -1.35
C GLY A 290 -5.78 11.75 -1.67
N GLY A 291 -6.67 10.82 -2.01
CA GLY A 291 -6.39 9.41 -2.23
C GLY A 291 -7.65 8.65 -2.62
N SER A 292 -7.52 7.57 -3.39
CA SER A 292 -8.52 6.51 -3.43
C SER A 292 -7.93 5.21 -2.86
N ILE A 293 -8.31 4.93 -1.61
CA ILE A 293 -7.75 3.88 -0.77
C ILE A 293 -8.76 2.76 -0.58
N ASN A 294 -8.30 1.52 -0.76
CA ASN A 294 -9.09 0.31 -0.59
C ASN A 294 -8.37 -0.66 0.35
N VAL A 295 -9.02 -1.02 1.45
CA VAL A 295 -8.48 -1.92 2.46
C VAL A 295 -9.41 -3.12 2.61
N TYR A 296 -8.85 -4.33 2.56
CA TYR A 296 -9.58 -5.59 2.62
C TYR A 296 -8.93 -6.54 3.62
N GLY A 297 -9.60 -6.73 4.75
CA GLY A 297 -9.17 -7.61 5.83
C GLY A 297 -7.91 -7.13 6.55
N GLY A 298 -7.61 -7.80 7.66
CA GLY A 298 -6.41 -7.56 8.45
C GLY A 298 -6.67 -7.44 9.94
N SER A 299 -5.60 -7.55 10.71
CA SER A 299 -5.60 -7.33 12.16
C SER A 299 -4.61 -6.23 12.51
N TRP A 300 -5.13 -5.07 12.92
CA TRP A 300 -4.34 -3.85 13.06
C TRP A 300 -4.32 -3.39 14.52
N SER A 301 -3.16 -3.47 15.18
CA SER A 301 -3.01 -3.23 16.61
C SER A 301 -2.14 -2.01 16.89
N MET A 302 -2.65 -1.04 17.64
CA MET A 302 -1.76 -0.02 18.20
C MET A 302 -1.01 -0.60 19.39
N VAL A 303 0.14 -0.04 19.76
CA VAL A 303 0.96 -0.56 20.86
C VAL A 303 1.22 0.55 21.89
N GLY A 304 1.20 0.19 23.17
CA GLY A 304 1.41 1.13 24.26
C GLY A 304 0.35 2.23 24.30
N THR A 305 0.74 3.44 24.68
CA THR A 305 -0.17 4.59 24.84
C THR A 305 0.23 5.81 24.01
N ALA A 306 1.33 5.72 23.27
CA ALA A 306 1.82 6.83 22.46
C ALA A 306 0.80 7.25 21.38
N ALA A 307 0.89 8.50 20.94
CA ALA A 307 0.09 9.02 19.85
C ALA A 307 0.29 8.19 18.59
N ALA A 308 -0.81 7.68 18.03
CA ALA A 308 -0.79 6.80 16.87
C ALA A 308 -2.07 6.95 16.04
N ARG A 309 -1.95 6.99 14.71
CA ARG A 309 -3.11 7.14 13.82
C ARG A 309 -2.97 6.28 12.57
N TYR A 310 -4.00 5.50 12.21
CA TYR A 310 -3.95 4.71 10.98
C TYR A 310 -4.21 5.53 9.72
N PHE A 311 -5.32 6.26 9.67
CA PHE A 311 -5.66 7.09 8.52
C PHE A 311 -5.61 8.57 8.90
N VAL A 312 -4.71 9.32 8.26
CA VAL A 312 -4.55 10.77 8.44
C VAL A 312 -4.83 11.44 7.09
N LEU A 313 -6.00 12.05 6.98
CA LEU A 313 -6.56 12.53 5.72
C LEU A 313 -6.84 14.03 5.80
N PRO A 314 -5.82 14.89 5.91
CA PRO A 314 -5.99 16.31 6.19
C PRO A 314 -6.68 17.06 5.04
N TYR A 315 -7.26 18.20 5.35
CA TYR A 315 -7.62 19.19 4.33
C TYR A 315 -6.37 19.96 3.92
N SER A 316 -6.13 20.10 2.62
CA SER A 316 -5.13 21.02 2.09
C SER A 316 -5.73 22.43 2.00
N ALA A 317 -5.06 23.44 2.55
CA ALA A 317 -5.56 24.81 2.61
C ALA A 317 -5.77 25.46 1.22
N ASP A 318 -5.08 24.95 0.19
CA ASP A 318 -5.30 25.33 -1.21
C ASP A 318 -6.51 24.62 -1.85
N GLY A 319 -7.18 23.73 -1.12
CA GLY A 319 -8.39 23.03 -1.52
C GLY A 319 -8.20 22.00 -2.64
N ASP A 320 -6.95 21.68 -2.97
CA ASP A 320 -6.55 20.77 -4.04
C ASP A 320 -6.64 19.32 -3.52
N THR A 321 -7.70 18.64 -3.93
CA THR A 321 -7.99 17.24 -3.61
C THR A 321 -8.78 16.66 -4.78
N THR A 322 -8.11 15.93 -5.68
CA THR A 322 -8.75 15.32 -6.86
C THR A 322 -9.43 13.99 -6.54
N ALA A 323 -8.81 13.15 -5.71
CA ALA A 323 -9.40 11.89 -5.24
C ALA A 323 -9.68 11.95 -3.73
N ALA A 324 -10.90 11.61 -3.30
CA ALA A 324 -11.26 11.56 -1.89
C ALA A 324 -12.18 10.36 -1.63
N ARG A 325 -11.58 9.17 -1.57
CA ARG A 325 -12.29 7.93 -1.27
C ARG A 325 -11.47 7.05 -0.33
N LEU A 326 -12.04 6.70 0.82
CA LEU A 326 -11.53 5.63 1.66
C LEU A 326 -12.60 4.54 1.77
N ASN A 327 -12.23 3.30 1.46
CA ASN A 327 -13.07 2.12 1.66
C ASN A 327 -12.30 1.07 2.47
N VAL A 328 -12.80 0.73 3.66
CA VAL A 328 -12.21 -0.23 4.59
C VAL A 328 -13.20 -1.34 4.86
N ASN A 329 -12.82 -2.58 4.58
CA ASN A 329 -13.69 -3.74 4.73
C ASN A 329 -13.02 -4.82 5.60
N GLY A 330 -13.72 -5.28 6.64
CA GLY A 330 -13.33 -6.47 7.40
C GLY A 330 -12.06 -6.33 8.26
N VAL A 331 -11.67 -5.10 8.61
CA VAL A 331 -10.48 -4.87 9.46
C VAL A 331 -10.87 -4.91 10.93
N ARG A 332 -10.08 -5.66 11.72
CA ARG A 332 -10.13 -5.62 13.18
C ARG A 332 -9.06 -4.66 13.70
N PHE A 333 -9.48 -3.51 14.20
CA PHE A 333 -8.64 -2.51 14.85
C PHE A 333 -8.55 -2.77 16.36
N GLU A 334 -7.38 -2.48 16.93
CA GLU A 334 -7.14 -2.53 18.37
C GLU A 334 -6.42 -1.25 18.84
N PRO A 335 -7.09 -0.08 18.83
CA PRO A 335 -6.57 1.08 19.54
C PRO A 335 -6.41 0.71 21.01
N LYS A 336 -5.28 1.06 21.62
CA LYS A 336 -5.06 0.87 23.06
C LYS A 336 -5.66 2.06 23.79
N LYS A 337 -6.08 1.82 25.03
CA LYS A 337 -6.83 2.72 25.93
C LYS A 337 -6.10 4.06 26.16
N SER A 338 -6.05 4.92 25.14
CA SER A 338 -5.28 6.16 25.06
C SER A 338 -6.08 7.23 24.31
N ALA A 339 -6.04 8.46 24.83
CA ALA A 339 -6.71 9.60 24.24
C ALA A 339 -6.06 10.09 22.94
N ASP A 340 -4.86 9.63 22.62
CA ASP A 340 -4.06 10.10 21.47
C ASP A 340 -4.01 9.07 20.33
N GLN A 341 -4.82 8.01 20.43
CA GLN A 341 -4.89 6.94 19.44
C GLN A 341 -6.16 7.04 18.60
N ARG A 342 -6.03 6.97 17.27
CA ARG A 342 -7.14 7.10 16.31
C ARG A 342 -7.08 6.05 15.22
N VAL A 343 -8.22 5.42 14.91
CA VAL A 343 -8.37 4.69 13.65
C VAL A 343 -8.31 5.68 12.49
N ILE A 344 -8.98 6.82 12.60
CA ILE A 344 -9.02 7.85 11.56
C ILE A 344 -9.07 9.26 12.13
N ASP A 345 -8.31 10.15 11.50
CA ASP A 345 -8.37 11.61 11.66
C ASP A 345 -8.52 12.21 10.26
N CYS A 346 -9.76 12.54 9.89
CA CYS A 346 -10.12 12.97 8.55
C CYS A 346 -10.50 14.45 8.54
N GLY A 347 -9.69 15.22 7.83
CA GLY A 347 -9.92 16.62 7.50
C GLY A 347 -10.55 16.83 6.12
N TRP A 348 -10.68 15.82 5.26
CA TRP A 348 -11.29 16.00 3.93
C TRP A 348 -12.66 16.70 4.02
N ASN A 349 -12.94 17.56 3.05
CA ASN A 349 -14.18 18.36 3.01
C ASN A 349 -15.17 17.92 1.90
N ARG A 350 -14.85 16.79 1.25
CA ARG A 350 -15.58 16.19 0.14
C ARG A 350 -15.30 14.68 0.06
N GLY A 351 -15.98 13.99 -0.84
CA GLY A 351 -15.71 12.57 -1.11
C GLY A 351 -16.43 11.62 -0.15
N THR A 352 -15.88 10.42 0.01
CA THR A 352 -16.49 9.35 0.81
C THR A 352 -15.50 8.64 1.70
N VAL A 353 -15.96 8.23 2.88
CA VAL A 353 -15.25 7.37 3.83
C VAL A 353 -16.21 6.25 4.24
N THR A 354 -15.86 5.01 3.96
CA THR A 354 -16.72 3.85 4.27
C THR A 354 -15.93 2.82 5.06
N PHE A 355 -16.51 2.38 6.17
CA PHE A 355 -16.08 1.21 6.93
C PHE A 355 -17.20 0.16 6.88
N THR A 356 -16.87 -1.07 6.52
CA THR A 356 -17.82 -2.19 6.44
C THR A 356 -17.30 -3.39 7.22
N SER A 357 -18.12 -3.98 8.08
CA SER A 357 -17.79 -5.16 8.88
C SER A 357 -16.47 -5.02 9.67
N CYS A 358 -16.19 -3.80 10.15
CA CYS A 358 -15.00 -3.49 10.94
C CYS A 358 -15.31 -3.54 12.43
N SER A 359 -14.28 -3.76 13.25
CA SER A 359 -14.39 -3.72 14.70
C SER A 359 -13.22 -2.95 15.30
N ASP A 360 -13.45 -2.06 16.26
CA ASP A 360 -12.40 -1.34 16.99
C ASP A 360 -12.47 -1.54 18.52
N ILE A 361 -13.26 -2.50 18.97
CA ILE A 361 -13.56 -2.70 20.39
C ILE A 361 -12.57 -3.59 21.13
N ALA A 362 -11.79 -4.43 20.43
CA ALA A 362 -11.10 -5.58 21.03
C ALA A 362 -10.20 -5.21 22.22
N ALA A 363 -9.54 -4.04 22.20
CA ALA A 363 -8.70 -3.59 23.30
C ALA A 363 -9.38 -2.58 24.24
N ILE A 364 -10.47 -1.94 23.81
CA ILE A 364 -11.16 -0.89 24.59
C ILE A 364 -12.48 -1.33 25.20
N GLN A 365 -12.98 -2.54 24.96
CA GLN A 365 -14.25 -3.02 25.52
C GLN A 365 -14.33 -2.93 27.06
N GLU A 366 -13.21 -3.13 27.75
CA GLU A 366 -13.06 -3.04 29.21
C GLU A 366 -12.52 -1.66 29.65
N ALA A 367 -12.67 -0.63 28.82
CA ALA A 367 -12.23 0.71 29.18
C ALA A 367 -13.31 1.41 30.02
N SER A 368 -12.91 1.98 31.15
CA SER A 368 -13.78 2.87 31.94
C SER A 368 -13.97 4.25 31.29
N ALA A 369 -13.08 4.63 30.37
CA ALA A 369 -13.07 5.92 29.69
C ALA A 369 -13.50 5.80 28.22
N PHE A 370 -14.09 6.88 27.70
CA PHE A 370 -14.48 7.01 26.31
C PHE A 370 -13.33 7.62 25.51
N TYR A 371 -12.78 6.87 24.55
CA TYR A 371 -11.73 7.37 23.66
C TYR A 371 -12.33 7.85 22.34
N ASN A 372 -11.82 8.97 21.84
CA ASN A 372 -12.11 9.38 20.47
C ASN A 372 -11.31 8.45 19.55
N THR A 373 -11.93 7.54 18.83
CA THR A 373 -11.20 6.67 17.89
C THR A 373 -11.37 7.13 16.44
N HIS A 374 -12.37 7.97 16.16
CA HIS A 374 -12.68 8.48 14.82
C HIS A 374 -13.03 9.97 14.87
N ARG A 375 -12.22 10.79 14.20
CA ARG A 375 -12.41 12.24 14.11
C ARG A 375 -12.63 12.70 12.67
N TYR A 376 -13.58 13.62 12.51
CA TYR A 376 -13.94 14.26 11.25
C TYR A 376 -13.99 15.76 11.44
N SER A 377 -12.97 16.48 11.00
CA SER A 377 -12.90 17.94 11.15
C SER A 377 -13.47 18.67 9.94
N GLY A 378 -13.01 18.37 8.73
CA GLY A 378 -13.48 19.10 7.54
C GLY A 378 -13.10 20.58 7.54
N GLU A 379 -13.51 21.31 6.50
CA GLU A 379 -13.29 22.76 6.37
C GLU A 379 -14.52 23.42 5.73
N GLY A 380 -14.81 24.67 6.09
CA GLY A 380 -15.94 25.43 5.52
C GLY A 380 -17.31 24.81 5.77
N GLY A 381 -17.50 24.09 6.89
CA GLY A 381 -18.75 23.40 7.22
C GLY A 381 -19.02 22.16 6.36
N ARG A 382 -17.98 21.51 5.81
CA ARG A 382 -18.12 20.33 4.94
C ARG A 382 -17.24 19.18 5.40
N ILE A 383 -17.78 17.97 5.37
CA ILE A 383 -17.07 16.70 5.58
C ILE A 383 -17.38 15.73 4.42
N PRO A 384 -16.65 14.61 4.24
CA PRO A 384 -17.08 13.52 3.36
C PRO A 384 -18.44 12.94 3.80
N ILE A 385 -19.06 12.17 2.92
CA ILE A 385 -20.09 11.22 3.36
C ILE A 385 -19.37 10.08 4.06
N VAL A 386 -19.61 9.93 5.36
CA VAL A 386 -19.01 8.90 6.20
C VAL A 386 -20.05 7.82 6.46
N ARG A 387 -19.72 6.57 6.16
CA ARG A 387 -20.58 5.41 6.41
C ARG A 387 -19.86 4.36 7.23
N TYR A 388 -20.54 3.87 8.26
CA TYR A 388 -20.20 2.65 8.98
C TYR A 388 -21.33 1.65 8.75
N GLN A 389 -21.00 0.48 8.24
CA GLN A 389 -21.95 -0.56 7.90
C GLN A 389 -21.55 -1.87 8.57
N ASP A 390 -22.46 -2.47 9.35
CA ASP A 390 -22.27 -3.75 10.02
C ASP A 390 -21.02 -3.77 10.93
N CYS A 391 -20.67 -2.62 11.53
CA CYS A 391 -19.48 -2.47 12.35
C CYS A 391 -19.76 -2.69 13.84
N VAL A 392 -18.72 -3.00 14.62
CA VAL A 392 -18.76 -3.02 16.09
C VAL A 392 -17.83 -1.93 16.61
N LEU A 393 -18.41 -0.86 17.15
CA LEU A 393 -17.73 0.41 17.40
C LEU A 393 -17.68 0.74 18.90
N GLY A 394 -16.50 1.11 19.38
CA GLY A 394 -16.23 1.57 20.74
C GLY A 394 -15.89 3.05 20.84
N GLY A 395 -15.72 3.54 22.07
CA GLY A 395 -15.40 4.95 22.30
C GLY A 395 -16.48 5.91 21.82
N TYR A 396 -16.06 6.99 21.15
CA TYR A 396 -16.94 7.97 20.52
C TYR A 396 -16.35 8.49 19.21
N HIS A 397 -17.23 8.96 18.33
CA HIS A 397 -16.87 9.60 17.07
C HIS A 397 -17.10 11.11 17.21
N LEU A 398 -16.14 11.91 16.76
CA LEU A 398 -16.22 13.36 16.84
C LEU A 398 -16.32 13.99 15.45
N VAL A 399 -17.33 14.83 15.26
CA VAL A 399 -17.42 15.76 14.14
C VAL A 399 -17.10 17.16 14.65
N ASP A 400 -15.98 17.70 14.20
CA ASP A 400 -15.36 18.94 14.65
C ASP A 400 -15.21 19.92 13.46
N ALA A 401 -16.33 20.19 12.78
CA ALA A 401 -16.39 21.20 11.72
C ALA A 401 -16.23 22.59 12.35
N ALA A 402 -15.02 23.13 12.25
CA ALA A 402 -14.54 24.36 12.87
C ALA A 402 -15.62 25.45 12.99
N GLY A 403 -16.28 25.54 14.15
CA GLY A 403 -17.20 26.63 14.53
C GLY A 403 -18.40 26.89 13.59
N THR A 404 -18.69 26.01 12.63
CA THR A 404 -19.70 26.24 11.58
C THR A 404 -20.74 25.11 11.58
N SER A 405 -22.00 25.45 11.27
CA SER A 405 -23.04 24.43 11.07
C SER A 405 -22.70 23.59 9.84
N LEU A 406 -22.81 22.26 9.95
CA LEU A 406 -22.48 21.36 8.85
C LEU A 406 -23.43 21.53 7.65
N GLN A 407 -22.90 22.06 6.54
CA GLN A 407 -23.63 22.35 5.30
C GLN A 407 -23.61 21.16 4.33
N ASN A 408 -22.51 20.42 4.26
CA ASN A 408 -22.34 19.27 3.36
C ASN A 408 -21.66 18.09 4.06
N GLY A 409 -21.89 16.88 3.55
CA GLY A 409 -21.48 15.66 4.21
C GLY A 409 -22.51 15.15 5.21
N LYS A 410 -22.30 13.92 5.69
CA LYS A 410 -23.23 13.22 6.59
C LYS A 410 -22.53 12.05 7.26
N MET A 411 -22.86 11.80 8.53
CA MET A 411 -22.51 10.57 9.24
C MET A 411 -23.64 9.54 9.10
N ILE A 412 -23.34 8.33 8.65
CA ILE A 412 -24.32 7.26 8.47
C ILE A 412 -23.83 6.01 9.20
N TYR A 413 -24.68 5.46 10.06
CA TYR A 413 -24.44 4.19 10.72
C TYR A 413 -25.58 3.23 10.37
N GLU A 414 -25.23 2.05 9.87
CA GLU A 414 -26.18 1.05 9.38
C GLU A 414 -25.76 -0.32 9.93
N GLY A 415 -26.69 -1.06 10.56
CA GLY A 415 -26.41 -2.41 11.09
C GLY A 415 -25.33 -2.48 12.18
N SER A 416 -24.92 -1.33 12.74
CA SER A 416 -23.73 -1.24 13.60
C SER A 416 -24.08 -1.39 15.08
N ARG A 417 -23.17 -1.98 15.87
CA ARG A 417 -23.28 -2.11 17.32
C ARG A 417 -22.36 -1.10 18.00
N PHE A 418 -22.82 -0.53 19.11
CA PHE A 418 -22.11 0.53 19.83
C PHE A 418 -21.80 0.11 21.26
N HIS A 419 -20.60 0.40 21.71
CA HIS A 419 -20.15 0.16 23.08
C HIS A 419 -19.93 1.48 23.83
N HIS A 420 -20.01 1.43 25.17
CA HIS A 420 -19.80 2.52 26.14
C HIS A 420 -20.92 3.57 26.25
N SER A 421 -21.72 3.85 25.21
CA SER A 421 -22.77 4.89 25.28
C SER A 421 -24.18 4.36 25.04
N ASN A 422 -25.13 4.83 25.86
CA ASN A 422 -26.58 4.67 25.65
C ASN A 422 -27.23 5.91 24.98
N THR A 423 -26.45 6.96 24.73
CA THR A 423 -26.89 8.17 24.02
C THR A 423 -26.28 8.24 22.61
N ALA A 424 -27.13 8.32 21.59
CA ALA A 424 -26.69 8.29 20.19
C ALA A 424 -25.92 9.55 19.81
N VAL A 425 -26.49 10.73 20.08
CA VAL A 425 -25.98 12.02 19.59
C VAL A 425 -25.96 13.05 20.72
N GLY A 426 -24.91 13.86 20.77
CA GLY A 426 -24.78 14.95 21.73
C GLY A 426 -23.69 15.96 21.34
N THR A 427 -23.46 16.92 22.23
CA THR A 427 -22.39 17.92 22.08
C THR A 427 -21.01 17.31 22.33
N ALA A 428 -19.94 17.99 21.92
CA ALA A 428 -18.54 17.54 22.08
C ALA A 428 -18.17 17.11 23.50
N GLY A 429 -18.70 17.80 24.53
CA GLY A 429 -18.48 17.49 25.94
C GLY A 429 -19.44 16.46 26.55
N SER A 430 -20.38 15.93 25.79
CA SER A 430 -21.36 14.95 26.27
C SER A 430 -20.78 13.53 26.36
N THR A 431 -21.57 12.59 26.88
CA THR A 431 -21.25 11.14 26.90
C THR A 431 -21.76 10.40 25.67
N ALA A 432 -22.31 11.10 24.67
CA ALA A 432 -22.87 10.48 23.47
C ALA A 432 -21.81 9.76 22.62
N PHE A 433 -22.27 8.82 21.78
CA PHE A 433 -21.39 8.12 20.84
C PHE A 433 -20.97 9.03 19.68
N LEU A 434 -21.93 9.62 18.97
CA LEU A 434 -21.64 10.63 17.95
C LEU A 434 -21.69 12.02 18.59
N ARG A 435 -20.57 12.72 18.58
CA ARG A 435 -20.43 14.05 19.19
C ARG A 435 -20.17 15.11 18.13
N TYR A 436 -20.79 16.27 18.30
CA TYR A 436 -20.56 17.43 17.45
C TYR A 436 -20.06 18.65 18.23
N ALA A 437 -19.11 19.39 17.66
CA ALA A 437 -18.65 20.67 18.21
C ALA A 437 -19.71 21.79 18.08
N SER A 438 -20.56 21.74 17.05
CA SER A 438 -21.69 22.64 16.80
C SER A 438 -23.00 21.84 16.64
N ALA A 439 -24.17 22.49 16.67
CA ALA A 439 -25.45 21.77 16.63
C ALA A 439 -25.58 20.87 15.37
N PRO A 440 -25.89 19.57 15.52
CA PRO A 440 -25.85 18.62 14.41
C PRO A 440 -27.01 18.84 13.44
N ALA A 441 -26.73 18.86 12.14
CA ALA A 441 -27.77 18.92 11.11
C ALA A 441 -27.84 17.67 10.21
N ARG A 442 -26.82 16.78 10.19
CA ARG A 442 -26.72 15.72 9.16
C ARG A 442 -26.12 14.40 9.67
N TYR A 443 -26.97 13.53 10.23
CA TYR A 443 -26.63 12.14 10.56
C TYR A 443 -27.79 11.16 10.26
N ALA A 444 -27.52 9.87 10.28
CA ALA A 444 -28.53 8.81 10.30
C ALA A 444 -28.00 7.59 11.06
N PHE A 445 -28.84 7.02 11.92
CA PHE A 445 -28.66 5.69 12.50
C PHE A 445 -29.77 4.79 11.94
N ARG A 446 -29.41 3.63 11.41
CA ARG A 446 -30.31 2.63 10.84
C ARG A 446 -29.95 1.28 11.46
N ASP A 447 -30.94 0.58 11.98
CA ASP A 447 -30.83 -0.82 12.42
C ASP A 447 -29.62 -1.09 13.35
N GLY A 448 -29.33 -0.17 14.28
CA GLY A 448 -28.09 -0.25 15.08
C GLY A 448 -28.07 0.48 16.44
N TRP A 449 -28.98 1.44 16.66
CA TRP A 449 -29.15 2.04 18.00
C TRP A 449 -30.32 1.37 18.71
N ASN A 450 -30.42 1.50 20.04
CA ASN A 450 -31.50 0.98 20.90
C ASN A 450 -32.89 1.61 20.62
N THR A 451 -33.23 1.85 19.36
CA THR A 451 -34.57 2.18 18.88
C THR A 451 -35.23 0.87 18.47
N ALA A 452 -36.38 0.53 19.07
CA ALA A 452 -37.29 -0.40 18.43
C ALA A 452 -37.53 0.08 17.00
N ASP A 453 -37.52 -0.83 16.03
CA ASP A 453 -37.80 -0.53 14.62
C ASP A 453 -39.01 0.40 14.55
N ALA A 454 -38.78 1.67 14.20
CA ALA A 454 -39.87 2.55 13.89
C ALA A 454 -40.42 2.05 12.55
N ALA A 455 -41.53 1.30 12.62
CA ALA A 455 -42.30 0.92 11.45
C ALA A 455 -42.59 2.19 10.62
N GLY A 456 -41.97 2.26 9.45
CA GLY A 456 -42.15 3.30 8.45
C GLY A 456 -42.19 2.68 7.08
#